data_AF-A0A6P7GXN9-F1
#
_entry.id   AF-A0A6P7GXN9-F1
#
_cell.length_a   1.000
_cell.length_b   1.000
_cell.length_c   1.000
_cell.angle_alpha   90.00
_cell.angle_beta   90.00
_cell.angle_gamma   90.00
#
_symmetry.space_group_name_H-M   'P 1'
#
loop_
_entity.id
_entity.type
_entity.pdbx_description
1 polymer ?
#
loop_
_entity_poly.entity_id
_entity_poly.type
_entity_poly.pdbx_seq_one_letter_code
_entity_poly.pdbx_strand_id
1 'polypeptide(L)'
;MLLQELTVKQLREQLEERDLDSSGLKIVLQARLEEVLTKNGDDPETFHFQSAEQAILSKLKTVSETIDETSRKNNEKLEEVSRQNNEKLEEVSRQNNEKFE
;
A
#
# COMPACT_ATOMS: atom_id res chain seq x y z
N MET A 1 -19.96 0.85 2.05
CA MET A 1 -21.18 1.67 1.84
C MET A 1 -21.77 1.27 0.51
N LEU A 2 -23.07 1.06 0.43
CA LEU A 2 -23.76 0.70 -0.81
C LEU A 2 -24.06 1.94 -1.65
N LEU A 3 -24.39 1.76 -2.94
CA LEU A 3 -24.62 2.86 -3.88
C LEU A 3 -25.71 3.84 -3.40
N GLN A 4 -26.80 3.33 -2.79
CA GLN A 4 -27.87 4.17 -2.23
C GLN A 4 -27.44 5.02 -1.02
N GLU A 5 -26.44 4.54 -0.26
CA GLU A 5 -25.97 5.17 0.98
C GLU A 5 -25.01 6.33 0.72
N LEU A 6 -24.46 6.43 -0.50
CA LEU A 6 -23.50 7.47 -0.84
C LEU A 6 -24.15 8.86 -0.90
N THR A 7 -23.42 9.85 -0.37
CA THR A 7 -23.73 11.27 -0.51
C THR A 7 -23.34 11.79 -1.90
N VAL A 8 -23.87 12.93 -2.32
CA VAL A 8 -23.51 13.55 -3.61
C VAL A 8 -22.00 13.78 -3.71
N LYS A 9 -21.36 14.22 -2.62
CA LYS A 9 -19.91 14.41 -2.56
C LYS A 9 -19.17 13.10 -2.87
N GLN A 10 -19.52 12.01 -2.18
CA GLN A 10 -18.90 10.70 -2.38
C GLN A 10 -19.16 10.14 -3.78
N LEU A 11 -20.37 10.33 -4.33
CA LEU A 11 -20.68 9.92 -5.70
C LEU A 11 -19.80 10.65 -6.72
N ARG A 12 -19.56 11.95 -6.52
CA ARG A 12 -18.65 12.74 -7.38
C ARG A 12 -17.21 12.26 -7.27
N GLU A 13 -16.72 12.06 -6.05
CA GLU A 13 -15.37 11.53 -5.81
C GLU A 13 -15.18 10.17 -6.51
N GLN A 14 -16.15 9.26 -6.38
CA GLN A 14 -16.09 7.94 -7.03
C GLN A 14 -16.11 8.03 -8.57
N LEU A 15 -16.82 9.00 -9.15
CA LEU A 15 -16.79 9.24 -10.60
C LEU A 15 -15.46 9.86 -11.05
N GLU A 16 -14.93 10.83 -10.29
CA GLU A 16 -13.64 11.47 -10.56
C GLU A 16 -12.47 10.49 -10.46
N GLU A 17 -12.46 9.59 -9.48
CA GLU A 17 -11.45 8.52 -9.36
C GLU A 17 -11.43 7.56 -10.57
N ARG A 18 -12.51 7.55 -11.36
CA ARG A 18 -12.65 6.72 -12.56
C ARG A 18 -12.57 7.54 -13.85
N ASP A 19 -12.17 8.81 -13.76
CA ASP A 19 -12.14 9.77 -14.88
C ASP A 19 -13.50 9.93 -15.60
N LEU A 20 -14.59 9.92 -14.83
CA LEU A 20 -15.97 10.08 -15.32
C LEU A 20 -16.56 11.45 -14.97
N ASP A 21 -17.58 11.87 -15.73
CA ASP A 21 -18.29 13.12 -15.49
C ASP A 21 -19.00 13.12 -14.13
N SER A 22 -18.57 14.00 -13.22
CA SER A 22 -19.12 14.19 -11.87
C SER A 22 -20.17 15.30 -11.79
N SER A 23 -20.59 15.86 -12.93
CA SER A 23 -21.64 16.88 -12.99
C SER A 23 -23.06 16.29 -12.92
N GLY A 24 -24.01 17.08 -12.43
CA GLY A 24 -25.43 16.71 -12.36
C GLY A 24 -25.97 16.46 -10.93
N LEU A 25 -27.21 15.94 -10.89
CA LEU A 25 -27.95 15.62 -9.68
C LEU A 25 -27.61 14.23 -9.15
N LYS A 26 -27.88 13.97 -7.87
CA LYS A 26 -27.58 12.69 -7.18
C LYS A 26 -27.99 11.46 -8.01
N ILE A 27 -29.21 11.46 -8.54
CA ILE A 27 -29.77 10.39 -9.38
C ILE A 27 -28.96 10.12 -10.65
N VAL A 28 -28.44 11.17 -11.29
CA VAL A 28 -27.62 11.04 -12.51
C VAL A 28 -26.26 10.43 -12.17
N LEU A 29 -25.67 10.87 -11.06
CA LEU A 29 -24.39 10.32 -10.58
C LEU A 29 -24.52 8.86 -10.16
N GLN A 30 -25.63 8.50 -9.50
CA GLN A 30 -25.92 7.11 -9.13
C GLN A 30 -26.11 6.22 -10.37
N ALA A 31 -26.92 6.65 -11.33
CA ALA A 31 -27.14 5.91 -12.57
C ALA A 31 -25.83 5.68 -13.35
N ARG A 32 -24.94 6.67 -13.39
CA ARG A 32 -23.61 6.50 -14.03
C ARG A 32 -22.74 5.47 -13.31
N LEU A 33 -22.69 5.51 -11.98
CA LEU A 33 -21.95 4.51 -11.22
C LEU A 33 -22.56 3.12 -11.37
N GLU A 34 -23.89 3.01 -11.39
CA GLU A 34 -24.63 1.77 -11.62
C GLU A 34 -24.28 1.16 -12.99
N GLU A 35 -24.28 1.98 -14.05
CA GLU A 35 -23.89 1.56 -15.40
C GLU A 35 -22.45 1.05 -15.42
N VAL A 36 -21.53 1.75 -14.75
CA VAL A 36 -20.11 1.38 -14.68
C VAL A 36 -19.91 0.07 -13.92
N LEU A 37 -20.59 -0.11 -12.78
CA LEU A 37 -20.54 -1.36 -12.02
C LEU A 37 -21.05 -2.53 -12.87
N THR A 38 -22.22 -2.37 -13.48
CA THR A 38 -22.81 -3.39 -14.34
C THR A 38 -21.90 -3.73 -15.52
N LYS A 39 -21.28 -2.73 -16.14
CA LYS A 39 -20.33 -2.90 -17.24
C LYS A 39 -19.06 -3.66 -16.82
N ASN A 40 -18.63 -3.48 -15.57
CA ASN A 40 -17.49 -4.19 -15.00
C ASN A 40 -17.85 -5.60 -14.48
N GLY A 41 -19.14 -5.96 -14.49
CA GLY A 41 -19.64 -7.24 -13.98
C GLY A 41 -19.93 -7.24 -12.48
N ASP A 42 -19.90 -6.07 -11.85
CA ASP A 42 -20.27 -5.87 -10.45
C ASP A 42 -21.77 -5.64 -10.31
N ASP A 43 -22.38 -6.13 -9.22
CA ASP A 43 -23.78 -5.89 -8.90
C ASP A 43 -23.94 -4.59 -8.08
N PRO A 44 -24.63 -3.55 -8.60
CA PRO A 44 -24.80 -2.26 -7.93
C PRO A 44 -25.48 -2.32 -6.56
N GLU A 45 -26.34 -3.31 -6.32
CA GLU A 45 -27.05 -3.44 -5.04
C GLU A 45 -26.16 -4.03 -3.94
N THR A 46 -25.15 -4.82 -4.30
CA THR A 46 -24.26 -5.52 -3.36
C THR A 46 -22.83 -4.99 -3.37
N PHE A 47 -22.47 -4.12 -4.31
CA PHE A 47 -21.14 -3.54 -4.39
C PHE A 47 -20.85 -2.61 -3.20
N HIS A 48 -19.76 -2.88 -2.51
CA HIS A 48 -19.34 -2.12 -1.34
C HIS A 48 -18.28 -1.08 -1.72
N PHE A 49 -18.68 0.19 -1.75
CA PHE A 49 -17.76 1.30 -1.86
C PHE A 49 -16.98 1.47 -0.55
N GLN A 50 -15.67 1.57 -0.67
CA GLN A 50 -14.79 1.98 0.43
C GLN A 50 -14.93 3.49 0.62
N SER A 51 -14.98 3.94 1.88
CA SER A 51 -14.84 5.36 2.15
C SER A 51 -13.39 5.78 1.92
N ALA A 52 -13.16 7.06 1.60
CA ALA A 52 -11.81 7.60 1.48
C ALA A 52 -10.99 7.32 2.75
N GLU A 53 -11.60 7.45 3.93
CA GLU A 53 -10.97 7.14 5.22
C GLU A 53 -10.58 5.66 5.34
N GLN A 54 -11.45 4.74 4.94
CA GLN A 54 -11.15 3.30 4.95
C GLN A 54 -10.01 2.95 3.97
N ALA A 55 -10.02 3.56 2.78
CA ALA A 55 -8.95 3.39 1.80
C ALA A 55 -7.62 3.98 2.28
N ILE A 56 -7.64 5.10 3.00
CA ILE A 56 -6.44 5.69 3.62
C ILE A 56 -5.92 4.78 4.74
N LEU A 57 -6.80 4.29 5.62
CA LEU A 57 -6.43 3.41 6.72
C LEU A 57 -5.80 2.10 6.21
N SER A 58 -6.35 1.49 5.17
CA SER A 58 -5.79 0.29 4.57
C SER A 58 -4.42 0.54 3.97
N LYS A 59 -4.24 1.65 3.22
CA LYS A 59 -2.94 2.06 2.68
C LYS A 59 -1.91 2.32 3.77
N LEU A 60 -2.28 3.00 4.85
CA LEU A 60 -1.39 3.27 5.99
C LEU A 60 -0.93 1.99 6.68
N LYS A 61 -1.84 1.01 6.83
CA LYS A 61 -1.48 -0.30 7.37
C LYS A 61 -0.41 -1.00 6.52
N THR A 62 -0.61 -1.05 5.21
CA THR A 62 0.37 -1.63 4.27
C THR A 62 1.72 -0.92 4.32
N VAL A 63 1.72 0.42 4.42
CA VAL A 63 2.94 1.21 4.56
C VAL A 63 3.67 0.85 5.86
N SER A 64 2.95 0.72 6.98
CA SER A 64 3.54 0.30 8.26
C SER A 64 4.21 -1.07 8.17
N GLU A 65 3.52 -2.06 7.60
CA GLU A 65 4.06 -3.42 7.42
C GLU A 65 5.33 -3.40 6.55
N THR A 66 5.34 -2.59 5.50
CA THR A 66 6.51 -2.43 4.62
C THR A 66 7.70 -1.79 5.34
N ILE A 67 7.44 -0.80 6.21
CA ILE A 67 8.48 -0.16 7.03
C ILE A 67 9.08 -1.15 8.02
N ASP A 68 8.25 -1.94 8.70
CA ASP A 68 8.71 -2.95 9.66
C ASP A 68 9.58 -4.02 8.98
N GLU A 69 9.14 -4.51 7.81
CA GLU A 69 9.89 -5.51 7.06
C GLU A 69 11.23 -4.95 6.54
N THR A 70 11.24 -3.72 6.04
CA THR A 70 12.46 -3.04 5.58
C THR A 70 13.44 -2.83 6.73
N SER A 71 12.94 -2.42 7.89
CA SER A 71 13.76 -2.19 9.09
C SER A 71 14.41 -3.49 9.57
N ARG A 72 13.67 -4.61 9.55
CA ARG A 72 14.20 -5.93 9.88
C ARG A 72 15.32 -6.36 8.93
N LYS A 73 15.08 -6.28 7.61
CA LYS A 73 16.07 -6.63 6.59
C LYS A 73 17.34 -5.79 6.72
N ASN A 74 17.20 -4.49 7.01
CA ASN A 74 18.35 -3.61 7.22
C ASN A 74 19.15 -4.00 8.47
N ASN A 75 18.47 -4.37 9.57
CA ASN A 75 19.15 -4.82 10.79
C ASN A 75 19.93 -6.12 10.55
N GLU A 76 19.30 -7.12 9.92
CA GLU A 76 19.96 -8.40 9.57
C GLU A 76 21.21 -8.17 8.70
N LYS A 77 21.12 -7.29 7.69
CA LYS A 77 22.24 -6.95 6.83
C LYS A 77 23.37 -6.23 7.60
N LEU A 78 23.02 -5.37 8.55
CA LEU A 78 24.01 -4.68 9.39
C LEU A 78 24.76 -5.66 10.31
N GLU A 79 24.05 -6.61 10.89
CA GLU A 79 24.65 -7.68 11.71
C GLU A 79 25.57 -8.58 10.87
N GLU A 80 25.15 -8.96 9.66
CA GLU A 80 25.98 -9.73 8.75
C GLU A 80 27.28 -9.00 8.37
N VAL A 81 27.19 -7.71 8.02
CA VAL A 81 28.36 -6.89 7.70
C VAL A 81 29.31 -6.78 8.90
N SER A 82 28.76 -6.64 10.10
CA SER A 82 29.55 -6.58 11.33
C SER A 82 30.29 -7.89 11.59
N ARG A 83 29.63 -9.04 11.40
CA ARG A 83 30.24 -10.37 11.53
C ARG A 83 31.36 -10.57 10.50
N GLN A 84 31.11 -10.27 9.23
CA GLN A 84 32.11 -10.40 8.16
C GLN A 84 33.33 -9.51 8.40
N ASN A 85 33.14 -8.29 8.92
CA ASN A 85 34.24 -7.40 9.25
C ASN A 85 35.07 -7.94 10.42
N ASN A 86 34.43 -8.50 11.45
CA ASN A 86 35.14 -9.09 12.58
C ASN A 86 35.97 -10.32 12.16
N GLU A 87 35.39 -11.21 11.34
CA GLU A 87 36.11 -12.38 10.79
C GLU A 87 37.34 -11.97 9.98
N LYS A 88 37.20 -10.97 9.10
CA LYS A 88 38.34 -10.42 8.33
C LYS A 88 39.42 -9.84 9.22
N LEU A 89 39.05 -9.16 10.30
CA LEU A 89 40.02 -8.58 11.24
C LEU A 89 40.82 -9.66 11.96
N GLU A 90 40.16 -10.75 12.38
CA GLU A 90 40.83 -11.91 12.97
C GLU A 90 41.77 -12.61 11.98
N GLU A 91 41.34 -12.80 10.73
CA GLU A 91 42.16 -13.40 9.68
C GLU A 91 43.43 -12.59 9.41
N VAL A 92 43.30 -11.26 9.26
CA VAL A 92 44.44 -10.34 9.09
C VAL A 92 45.39 -10.42 10.29
N SER A 93 44.86 -10.55 11.50
CA SER A 93 45.68 -10.67 12.71
C SER A 93 46.49 -11.98 12.73
N ARG A 94 45.88 -13.10 12.34
CA ARG A 94 46.57 -14.40 12.23
C ARG A 94 47.68 -14.36 11.17
N GLN A 95 47.37 -13.86 9.97
CA GLN A 95 48.32 -13.74 8.87
C GLN A 95 49.52 -12.84 9.21
N ASN A 96 49.30 -11.74 9.93
CA ASN A 96 50.41 -10.89 10.39
C ASN A 96 51.31 -11.63 11.37
N ASN A 97 50.76 -12.38 12.32
CA ASN A 97 51.57 -13.11 13.30
C ASN A 97 52.48 -14.17 12.63
N GLU A 98 51.95 -14.92 11.66
CA GLU A 98 52.70 -15.93 10.90
C GLU A 98 53.83 -15.33 10.03
N LYS A 99 53.73 -14.04 9.66
CA LYS A 99 54.70 -13.38 8.79
C LYS A 99 55.93 -12.85 9.54
N PHE A 100 55.88 -12.81 10.86
CA PHE A 100 56.95 -12.33 11.73
C PHE A 100 57.59 -13.42 12.61
N GLU A 101 57.17 -14.69 12.44
CA GLU A 101 57.84 -15.91 12.93
C GLU A 101 58.81 -16.47 11.87
#